data_AF-A0A7S0BIX1-F1
#
_entry.id   AF-A0A7S0BIX1-F1
#
_cell.length_a   1.000
_cell.length_b   1.000
_cell.length_c   1.000
_cell.angle_alpha   90.00
_cell.angle_beta   90.00
_cell.angle_gamma   90.00
#
_symmetry.space_group_name_H-M   'P 1'
#
loop_
_entity.id
_entity.type
_entity.pdbx_description
1 polymer ?
#
loop_
_entity_poly.entity_id
_entity_poly.type
_entity_poly.pdbx_seq_one_letter_code
_entity_poly.pdbx_strand_id
1 'polypeptide(L)'
;ARIPAPGTLEGGDFFPVGEDLSICGIGLRTNQEAVDYMLSNKLFGTRRVAIIRDEFDCCQDRLHLDTVFNILTPTFCVAWKKMLGDSSEVKRIVDEYVLDPSSHEYEKKIEGMEFSAYLQENGFTIIPIRDEDQLQYGCNSLSIGNGRILAVNEKVAREIVRTPNFDGTIDLVDFSAITAMYGAVHCASQVICREP
;
A
#
# COMPACT_ATOMS: atom_id res chain seq x y z
N ALA A 1 18.83 -3.71 9.54
CA ALA A 1 19.72 -4.51 8.66
C ALA A 1 19.74 -3.84 7.28
N ARG A 2 20.83 -3.97 6.52
CA ARG A 2 20.86 -3.52 5.10
C ARG A 2 20.47 -4.70 4.22
N ILE A 3 19.56 -4.52 3.28
CA ILE A 3 19.24 -5.55 2.28
C ILE A 3 20.50 -5.83 1.45
N PRO A 4 20.98 -7.10 1.40
CA PRO A 4 22.16 -7.44 0.61
C PRO A 4 21.83 -7.43 -0.89
N ALA A 5 22.82 -7.10 -1.71
CA ALA A 5 22.69 -7.24 -3.16
C ALA A 5 22.44 -8.72 -3.54
N PRO A 6 21.60 -9.00 -4.56
CA PRO A 6 20.98 -8.05 -5.50
C PRO A 6 19.62 -7.46 -5.03
N GLY A 7 19.23 -7.66 -3.77
CA GLY A 7 17.96 -7.16 -3.24
C GLY A 7 17.87 -5.64 -3.21
N THR A 8 16.73 -5.09 -3.63
CA THR A 8 16.37 -3.67 -3.55
C THR A 8 15.03 -3.52 -2.84
N LEU A 9 14.91 -2.49 -2.01
CA LEU A 9 13.72 -2.20 -1.19
C LEU A 9 13.58 -0.69 -1.03
N GLU A 10 12.40 -0.14 -1.30
CA GLU A 10 12.07 1.26 -1.08
C GLU A 10 10.82 1.41 -0.21
N GLY A 11 10.75 2.47 0.60
CA GLY A 11 9.73 2.61 1.65
C GLY A 11 8.30 2.77 1.14
N GLY A 12 8.10 3.33 -0.05
CA GLY A 12 6.77 3.50 -0.67
C GLY A 12 6.06 2.18 -0.99
N ASP A 13 6.77 1.06 -0.97
CA ASP A 13 6.19 -0.27 -1.19
C ASP A 13 5.71 -0.93 0.11
N PHE A 14 6.11 -0.42 1.28
CA PHE A 14 5.87 -1.10 2.56
C PHE A 14 4.76 -0.44 3.38
N PHE A 15 3.81 -1.24 3.85
CA PHE A 15 2.69 -0.81 4.69
C PHE A 15 2.53 -1.72 5.91
N PRO A 16 2.68 -1.20 7.15
CA PRO A 16 2.26 -1.90 8.35
C PRO A 16 0.74 -1.81 8.51
N VAL A 17 0.07 -2.96 8.63
CA VAL A 17 -1.40 -3.07 8.73
C VAL A 17 -1.77 -3.70 10.08
N GLY A 18 -1.75 -2.85 11.11
CA GLY A 18 -1.92 -3.30 12.49
C GLY A 18 -0.74 -4.16 12.96
N GLU A 19 -0.97 -4.99 13.97
CA GLU A 19 0.07 -5.85 14.57
C GLU A 19 0.25 -7.19 13.81
N ASP A 20 -0.73 -7.57 12.99
CA ASP A 20 -0.81 -8.92 12.43
C ASP A 20 -0.36 -9.03 10.98
N LEU A 21 -0.52 -7.97 10.18
CA LEU A 21 -0.29 -7.98 8.74
C LEU A 21 0.68 -6.89 8.31
N SER A 22 1.64 -7.25 7.47
CA SER A 22 2.41 -6.31 6.65
C SER A 22 2.07 -6.49 5.18
N ILE A 23 1.99 -5.41 4.43
CA ILE A 23 1.87 -5.43 2.97
C ILE A 23 3.18 -4.89 2.38
N CYS A 24 3.70 -5.55 1.35
CA CYS A 24 4.89 -5.12 0.62
C CYS A 24 4.67 -5.24 -0.89
N GLY A 25 4.82 -4.13 -1.62
CA GLY A 25 4.87 -4.13 -3.08
C GLY A 25 6.18 -4.72 -3.60
N ILE A 26 6.10 -5.42 -4.73
CA ILE A 26 7.26 -5.70 -5.59
C ILE A 26 6.97 -5.23 -7.01
N GLY A 27 7.99 -4.66 -7.65
CA GLY A 27 7.89 -4.05 -8.97
C GLY A 27 9.23 -3.43 -9.37
N LEU A 28 9.24 -2.15 -9.71
CA LEU A 28 10.41 -1.47 -10.27
C LEU A 28 11.51 -1.15 -9.25
N ARG A 29 11.15 -0.98 -7.95
CA ARG A 29 12.07 -0.50 -6.90
C ARG A 29 12.31 -1.49 -5.78
N THR A 30 11.26 -2.21 -5.39
CA THR A 30 11.38 -3.37 -4.49
C THR A 30 11.30 -4.66 -5.29
N ASN A 31 12.23 -5.60 -5.05
CA ASN A 31 12.30 -6.87 -5.79
C ASN A 31 12.10 -8.10 -4.90
N GLN A 32 11.96 -9.26 -5.55
CA GLN A 32 11.72 -10.53 -4.88
C GLN A 32 12.89 -10.92 -3.96
N GLU A 33 14.13 -10.63 -4.34
CA GLU A 33 15.31 -10.96 -3.54
C GLU A 33 15.35 -10.20 -2.21
N ALA A 34 14.84 -8.97 -2.17
CA ALA A 34 14.68 -8.24 -0.92
C ALA A 34 13.58 -8.87 -0.03
N VAL A 35 12.45 -9.23 -0.63
CA VAL A 35 11.34 -9.90 0.08
C VAL A 35 11.79 -11.23 0.66
N ASP A 36 12.46 -12.06 -0.13
CA ASP A 36 12.98 -13.36 0.32
C ASP A 36 13.93 -13.19 1.50
N TYR A 37 14.86 -12.22 1.41
CA TYR A 37 15.75 -11.89 2.52
C TYR A 37 14.97 -11.44 3.76
N MET A 38 13.94 -10.59 3.61
CA MET A 38 13.12 -10.12 4.73
C MET A 38 12.30 -11.24 5.37
N LEU A 39 11.73 -12.15 4.57
CA LEU A 39 10.99 -13.32 5.05
C LEU A 39 11.93 -14.26 5.84
N SER A 40 13.05 -14.69 5.25
CA SER A 40 14.00 -15.62 5.90
C SER A 40 14.61 -15.06 7.18
N ASN A 41 14.80 -13.74 7.26
CA ASN A 41 15.34 -13.07 8.45
C ASN A 41 14.26 -12.51 9.38
N LYS A 42 12.98 -12.77 9.11
CA LYS A 42 11.83 -12.36 9.94
C LYS A 42 11.79 -10.84 10.20
N LEU A 43 12.14 -10.05 9.18
CA LEU A 43 12.31 -8.59 9.31
C LEU A 43 11.00 -7.81 9.14
N PHE A 44 9.91 -8.44 8.68
CA PHE A 44 8.59 -7.81 8.59
C PHE A 44 7.96 -7.56 9.98
N GLY A 45 8.30 -8.39 10.97
CA GLY A 45 7.83 -8.22 12.35
C GLY A 45 6.35 -8.54 12.59
N THR A 46 5.61 -8.98 11.58
CA THR A 46 4.20 -9.39 11.67
C THR A 46 4.02 -10.89 11.48
N ARG A 47 2.84 -11.44 11.79
CA ARG A 47 2.57 -12.86 11.57
C ARG A 47 2.23 -13.16 10.10
N ARG A 48 1.53 -12.25 9.44
CA ARG A 48 1.13 -12.35 8.03
C ARG A 48 1.88 -11.29 7.22
N VAL A 49 2.26 -11.66 6.00
CA VAL A 49 2.91 -10.77 5.04
C VAL A 49 2.27 -10.99 3.68
N ALA A 50 1.67 -9.95 3.11
CA ALA A 50 1.12 -9.96 1.76
C ALA A 50 2.06 -9.26 0.79
N ILE A 51 2.49 -9.99 -0.24
CA ILE A 51 3.38 -9.48 -1.29
C ILE A 51 2.54 -9.12 -2.51
N ILE A 52 2.51 -7.84 -2.86
CA ILE A 52 1.70 -7.28 -3.96
C ILE A 52 2.58 -7.15 -5.19
N ARG A 53 2.38 -8.01 -6.18
CA ARG A 53 3.18 -8.08 -7.39
C ARG A 53 2.63 -7.18 -8.48
N ASP A 54 3.46 -6.25 -8.95
CA ASP A 54 3.28 -5.53 -10.21
C ASP A 54 3.97 -6.28 -11.36
N GLU A 55 3.21 -7.11 -12.05
CA GLU A 55 3.69 -7.90 -13.20
C GLU A 55 3.22 -7.36 -14.55
N PHE A 56 2.15 -6.56 -14.54
CA PHE A 56 1.41 -6.21 -15.75
C PHE A 56 1.52 -4.73 -16.14
N ASP A 57 1.80 -3.84 -15.18
CA ASP A 57 1.80 -2.40 -15.43
C ASP A 57 3.22 -1.86 -15.55
N CYS A 58 4.09 -2.15 -14.57
CA CYS A 58 5.53 -1.86 -14.61
C CYS A 58 5.85 -0.42 -15.08
N CYS A 59 5.10 0.57 -14.58
CA CYS A 59 5.13 1.94 -15.08
C CYS A 59 5.89 2.89 -14.14
N GLN A 60 6.73 3.77 -14.70
CA GLN A 60 7.52 4.73 -13.91
C GLN A 60 6.67 5.76 -13.15
N ASP A 61 5.49 6.12 -13.68
CA ASP A 61 4.55 7.03 -12.99
C ASP A 61 3.87 6.36 -11.77
N ARG A 62 4.01 5.03 -11.65
CA ARG A 62 3.44 4.19 -10.59
C ARG A 62 4.53 3.36 -9.94
N LEU A 63 5.58 4.06 -9.52
CA LEU A 63 6.85 3.50 -9.11
C LEU A 63 6.76 2.58 -7.89
N HIS A 64 5.90 2.96 -6.94
CA HIS A 64 5.70 2.29 -5.65
C HIS A 64 4.23 1.99 -5.41
N LEU A 65 3.95 1.06 -4.49
CA LEU A 65 2.59 0.73 -4.09
C LEU A 65 1.80 1.96 -3.56
N ASP A 66 2.45 2.86 -2.81
CA ASP A 66 1.80 4.07 -2.26
C ASP A 66 1.33 5.11 -3.29
N THR A 67 1.74 4.96 -4.55
CA THR A 67 1.28 5.78 -5.67
C THR A 67 -0.05 5.32 -6.25
N VAL A 68 -0.44 4.07 -5.96
CA VAL A 68 -1.66 3.43 -6.49
C VAL A 68 -2.60 2.91 -5.40
N PHE A 69 -2.12 2.75 -4.17
CA PHE A 69 -2.89 2.21 -3.04
C PHE A 69 -2.50 2.90 -1.74
N ASN A 70 -3.45 3.09 -0.82
CA ASN A 70 -3.13 3.54 0.53
C ASN A 70 -4.25 3.20 1.53
N ILE A 71 -3.88 3.06 2.80
CA ILE A 71 -4.80 2.75 3.89
C ILE A 71 -5.17 4.06 4.62
N LEU A 72 -6.46 4.33 4.69
CA LEU A 72 -7.00 5.54 5.32
C LEU A 72 -7.30 5.29 6.80
N THR A 73 -8.03 4.21 7.06
CA THR A 73 -8.51 3.76 8.37
C THR A 73 -8.45 2.23 8.43
N PRO A 74 -8.72 1.58 9.58
CA PRO A 74 -8.72 0.13 9.67
C PRO A 74 -9.69 -0.58 8.70
N THR A 75 -10.69 0.12 8.16
CA THR A 75 -11.72 -0.46 7.29
C THR A 75 -11.83 0.21 5.91
N PHE A 76 -11.09 1.29 5.66
CA PHE A 76 -11.12 2.00 4.36
C PHE A 76 -9.74 2.16 3.77
N CYS A 77 -9.64 1.92 2.46
CA CYS A 77 -8.45 2.19 1.67
C CYS A 77 -8.83 2.89 0.35
N VAL A 78 -7.86 3.55 -0.26
CA VAL A 78 -7.96 4.06 -1.63
C VAL A 78 -7.13 3.19 -2.54
N ALA A 79 -7.61 2.99 -3.76
CA ALA A 79 -6.91 2.19 -4.75
C ALA A 79 -7.19 2.73 -6.15
N TRP A 80 -6.17 2.73 -7.01
CA TRP A 80 -6.29 3.15 -8.39
C TRP A 80 -7.29 2.27 -9.14
N LYS A 81 -8.36 2.88 -9.62
CA LYS A 81 -9.52 2.19 -10.18
C LYS A 81 -9.15 1.23 -11.31
N LYS A 82 -8.17 1.58 -12.14
CA LYS A 82 -7.80 0.76 -13.31
C LYS A 82 -7.21 -0.58 -12.91
N MET A 83 -6.56 -0.71 -11.75
CA MET A 83 -5.95 -1.98 -11.31
C MET A 83 -6.93 -2.94 -10.63
N LEU A 84 -8.18 -2.52 -10.39
CA LEU A 84 -9.15 -3.30 -9.63
C LEU A 84 -9.81 -4.37 -10.50
N GLY A 85 -9.86 -5.59 -9.96
CA GLY A 85 -10.62 -6.70 -10.51
C GLY A 85 -9.84 -7.56 -11.49
N ASP A 86 -10.24 -8.83 -11.58
CA ASP A 86 -9.49 -9.87 -12.27
C ASP A 86 -9.38 -9.67 -13.79
N SER A 87 -10.31 -8.93 -14.39
CA SER A 87 -10.28 -8.57 -15.81
C SER A 87 -9.37 -7.38 -16.14
N SER A 88 -8.78 -6.73 -15.16
CA SER A 88 -7.88 -5.60 -15.40
C SER A 88 -6.56 -6.06 -16.01
N GLU A 89 -6.15 -5.37 -17.09
CA GLU A 89 -4.86 -5.55 -17.76
C GLU A 89 -3.66 -5.05 -16.93
N VAL A 90 -3.92 -4.28 -15.86
CA VAL A 90 -2.90 -3.73 -14.96
C VAL A 90 -3.17 -4.14 -13.52
N LYS A 91 -3.83 -5.29 -13.32
CA LYS A 91 -4.13 -5.82 -11.99
C LYS A 91 -2.87 -6.07 -11.17
N ARG A 92 -3.05 -6.22 -9.87
CA ARG A 92 -2.00 -6.64 -8.94
C ARG A 92 -2.35 -8.00 -8.37
N ILE A 93 -1.32 -8.79 -8.12
CA ILE A 93 -1.45 -10.17 -7.64
C ILE A 93 -0.83 -10.29 -6.26
N VAL A 94 -1.46 -11.05 -5.39
CA VAL A 94 -1.07 -11.20 -3.99
C VAL A 94 -0.62 -12.62 -3.72
N ASP A 95 0.57 -12.72 -3.14
CA ASP A 95 1.02 -13.92 -2.45
C ASP A 95 1.06 -13.61 -0.94
N GLU A 96 0.32 -14.38 -0.13
CA GLU A 96 0.36 -14.23 1.33
C GLU A 96 1.23 -15.31 1.95
N TYR A 97 2.13 -14.89 2.82
CA TYR A 97 2.96 -15.71 3.68
C TYR A 97 2.50 -15.59 5.12
N VAL A 98 2.45 -16.72 5.83
CA VAL A 98 2.09 -16.77 7.25
C VAL A 98 3.23 -17.42 8.03
N LEU A 99 3.67 -16.76 9.09
CA LEU A 99 4.69 -17.29 10.00
C LEU A 99 4.13 -18.49 10.75
N ASP A 100 4.72 -19.66 10.49
CA ASP A 100 4.33 -20.89 11.16
C ASP A 100 4.94 -20.93 12.58
N PRO A 101 4.13 -21.14 13.63
CA PRO A 101 4.60 -21.10 15.02
C PRO A 101 5.49 -22.28 15.41
N SER A 102 5.50 -23.36 14.62
CA SER A 102 6.25 -24.58 14.88
C SER A 102 7.60 -24.58 14.15
N SER A 103 7.62 -24.21 12.87
CA SER A 103 8.86 -24.13 12.08
C SER A 103 9.60 -22.80 12.30
N HIS A 104 8.89 -21.78 12.78
CA HIS A 104 9.36 -20.39 12.87
C HIS A 104 9.78 -19.81 11.51
N GLU A 105 9.20 -20.33 10.42
CA GLU A 105 9.44 -19.86 9.06
C GLU A 105 8.14 -19.40 8.41
N TYR A 106 8.25 -18.51 7.44
CA TYR A 106 7.12 -18.08 6.64
C TYR A 106 6.75 -19.12 5.60
N GLU A 107 5.47 -19.48 5.54
CA GLU A 107 4.93 -20.38 4.55
C GLU A 107 3.92 -19.65 3.67
N LYS A 108 4.05 -19.80 2.34
CA LYS A 108 3.06 -19.27 1.40
C LYS A 108 1.72 -19.99 1.60
N LYS A 109 0.66 -19.24 1.94
CA LYS A 109 -0.71 -19.74 2.12
C LYS A 109 -1.66 -19.29 1.01
N ILE A 110 -1.39 -18.14 0.41
CA ILE A 110 -2.11 -17.65 -0.76
C ILE A 110 -1.09 -17.44 -1.87
N GLU A 111 -1.43 -17.88 -3.08
CA GLU A 111 -0.65 -17.67 -4.29
C GLU A 111 -1.57 -17.16 -5.39
N GLY A 112 -1.23 -16.01 -5.97
CA GLY A 112 -1.89 -15.59 -7.19
C GLY A 112 -3.27 -14.91 -7.01
N MET A 113 -3.62 -14.42 -5.82
CA MET A 113 -4.94 -13.79 -5.60
C MET A 113 -4.99 -12.37 -6.16
N GLU A 114 -6.10 -11.95 -6.76
CA GLU A 114 -6.26 -10.56 -7.21
C GLU A 114 -6.33 -9.59 -6.02
N PHE A 115 -5.63 -8.45 -6.12
CA PHE A 115 -5.42 -7.55 -4.99
C PHE A 115 -6.69 -6.91 -4.42
N SER A 116 -7.64 -6.48 -5.26
CA SER A 116 -8.89 -5.91 -4.77
C SER A 116 -9.74 -6.94 -4.03
N ALA A 117 -9.78 -8.19 -4.50
CA ALA A 117 -10.42 -9.30 -3.79
C ALA A 117 -9.71 -9.57 -2.45
N TYR A 118 -8.38 -9.58 -2.42
CA TYR A 118 -7.61 -9.77 -1.18
C TYR A 118 -7.92 -8.70 -0.14
N LEU A 119 -7.98 -7.43 -0.55
CA LEU A 119 -8.32 -6.32 0.34
C LEU A 119 -9.74 -6.47 0.92
N GLN A 120 -10.71 -6.86 0.09
CA GLN A 120 -12.09 -7.08 0.52
C GLN A 120 -12.21 -8.25 1.51
N GLU A 121 -11.51 -9.36 1.28
CA GLU A 121 -11.47 -10.49 2.22
C GLU A 121 -10.82 -10.12 3.56
N ASN A 122 -9.90 -9.15 3.57
CA ASN A 122 -9.32 -8.57 4.78
C ASN A 122 -10.16 -7.43 5.38
N GLY A 123 -11.41 -7.24 4.91
CA GLY A 123 -12.37 -6.31 5.52
C GLY A 123 -12.26 -4.85 5.08
N PHE A 124 -11.47 -4.55 4.05
CA PHE A 124 -11.37 -3.20 3.52
C PHE A 124 -12.52 -2.85 2.56
N THR A 125 -13.08 -1.66 2.75
CA THR A 125 -13.89 -0.96 1.76
C THR A 125 -12.95 -0.14 0.87
N ILE A 126 -12.93 -0.49 -0.42
CA ILE A 126 -12.06 0.16 -1.40
C ILE A 126 -12.77 1.38 -2.00
N ILE A 127 -12.12 2.54 -1.93
CA ILE A 127 -12.53 3.77 -2.58
C ILE A 127 -11.74 3.90 -3.90
N PRO A 128 -12.37 3.74 -5.08
CA PRO A 128 -11.67 3.70 -6.36
C PRO A 128 -11.27 5.10 -6.84
N ILE A 129 -9.98 5.30 -7.13
CA ILE A 129 -9.40 6.58 -7.59
C ILE A 129 -9.19 6.57 -9.11
N ARG A 130 -9.60 7.64 -9.80
CA ARG A 130 -9.48 7.75 -11.26
C ARG A 130 -8.04 8.01 -11.69
N ASP A 131 -7.71 7.67 -12.94
CA ASP A 131 -6.37 7.83 -13.52
C ASP A 131 -5.84 9.27 -13.38
N GLU A 132 -6.66 10.28 -13.72
CA GLU A 132 -6.29 11.69 -13.63
C GLU A 132 -5.97 12.17 -12.21
N ASP A 133 -6.60 11.56 -11.20
CA ASP A 133 -6.40 11.88 -9.79
C ASP A 133 -5.22 11.09 -9.22
N GLN A 134 -5.02 9.84 -9.67
CA GLN A 134 -3.88 9.00 -9.32
C GLN A 134 -2.57 9.68 -9.76
N LEU A 135 -2.50 10.18 -10.99
CA LEU A 135 -1.34 10.93 -11.51
C LEU A 135 -1.03 12.20 -10.72
N GLN A 136 -2.03 12.73 -10.00
CA GLN A 136 -1.89 13.88 -9.09
C GLN A 136 -1.76 13.44 -7.63
N TYR A 137 -1.20 12.25 -7.39
CA TYR A 137 -0.94 11.69 -6.06
C TYR A 137 -2.19 11.54 -5.19
N GLY A 138 -3.35 11.30 -5.81
CA GLY A 138 -4.63 11.12 -5.13
C GLY A 138 -4.64 9.96 -4.13
N CYS A 139 -3.85 8.91 -4.37
CA CYS A 139 -3.70 7.80 -3.42
C CYS A 139 -2.71 8.11 -2.28
N ASN A 140 -1.80 9.07 -2.44
CA ASN A 140 -0.67 9.29 -1.56
C ASN A 140 -1.02 10.20 -0.37
N SER A 141 -1.92 9.72 0.47
CA SER A 141 -2.37 10.37 1.70
C SER A 141 -1.67 9.79 2.93
N LEU A 142 -1.68 10.52 4.05
CA LEU A 142 -1.09 10.05 5.31
C LEU A 142 -2.16 9.95 6.40
N SER A 143 -2.44 8.75 6.85
CA SER A 143 -3.27 8.52 8.04
C SER A 143 -2.47 8.82 9.32
N ILE A 144 -2.91 9.80 10.10
CA ILE A 144 -2.27 10.22 11.36
C ILE A 144 -2.96 9.69 12.62
N GLY A 145 -3.92 8.77 12.45
CA GLY A 145 -4.65 8.12 13.54
C GLY A 145 -6.00 8.76 13.86
N ASN A 146 -6.85 8.05 14.61
CA ASN A 146 -8.20 8.48 15.00
C ASN A 146 -9.07 8.97 13.83
N GLY A 147 -8.98 8.28 12.68
CA GLY A 147 -9.72 8.64 11.47
C GLY A 147 -9.27 9.95 10.80
N ARG A 148 -8.16 10.56 11.23
CA ARG A 148 -7.63 11.80 10.64
C ARG A 148 -6.61 11.48 9.55
N ILE A 149 -6.75 12.13 8.40
CA ILE A 149 -5.94 11.89 7.21
C ILE A 149 -5.44 13.23 6.66
N LEU A 150 -4.18 13.30 6.29
CA LEU A 150 -3.61 14.40 5.50
C LEU A 150 -3.65 14.02 4.02
N ALA A 151 -4.21 14.89 3.18
CA ALA A 151 -4.29 14.65 1.74
C ALA A 151 -3.89 15.90 0.94
N VAL A 152 -3.44 15.69 -0.30
CA VAL A 152 -3.02 16.77 -1.21
C VAL A 152 -4.01 17.01 -2.34
N ASN A 153 -4.84 16.01 -2.66
CA ASN A 153 -5.80 16.08 -3.74
C ASN A 153 -7.21 16.36 -3.19
N GLU A 154 -7.71 17.58 -3.43
CA GLU A 154 -9.02 18.02 -2.96
C GLU A 154 -10.17 17.17 -3.51
N LYS A 155 -10.11 16.75 -4.78
CA LYS A 155 -11.17 15.98 -5.41
C LYS A 155 -11.29 14.60 -4.77
N VAL A 156 -10.16 13.92 -4.57
CA VAL A 156 -10.13 12.63 -3.87
C VAL A 156 -10.58 12.77 -2.42
N ALA A 157 -10.13 13.81 -1.71
CA ALA A 157 -10.60 14.07 -0.35
C ALA A 157 -12.13 14.22 -0.28
N ARG A 158 -12.72 14.95 -1.23
CA ARG A 158 -14.18 15.10 -1.34
C ARG A 158 -14.89 13.77 -1.67
N GLU A 159 -14.29 12.90 -2.47
CA GLU A 159 -14.82 11.56 -2.76
C GLU A 159 -14.77 10.66 -1.51
N ILE A 160 -13.67 10.68 -0.76
CA ILE A 160 -13.52 9.91 0.49
C ILE A 160 -14.58 10.32 1.51
N VAL A 161 -14.71 11.62 1.83
CA VAL A 161 -15.68 12.08 2.85
C VAL A 161 -17.15 11.87 2.45
N ARG A 162 -17.43 11.66 1.16
CA ARG A 162 -18.79 11.34 0.67
C ARG A 162 -19.06 9.83 0.65
N THR A 163 -18.04 9.00 0.89
CA THR A 163 -18.19 7.56 0.89
C THR A 163 -19.08 7.13 2.07
N PRO A 164 -20.11 6.30 1.84
CA PRO A 164 -20.98 5.82 2.92
C PRO A 164 -20.17 5.15 4.04
N ASN A 165 -20.54 5.44 5.29
CA ASN A 165 -19.90 4.91 6.51
C ASN A 165 -18.45 5.35 6.77
N PHE A 166 -17.90 6.25 5.95
CA PHE A 166 -16.66 6.92 6.31
C PHE A 166 -16.96 8.04 7.32
N ASP A 167 -16.32 7.98 8.49
CA ASP A 167 -16.53 8.90 9.62
C ASP A 167 -15.27 9.70 9.99
N GLY A 168 -14.20 9.53 9.21
CA GLY A 168 -12.95 10.24 9.39
C GLY A 168 -12.98 11.70 8.97
N THR A 169 -11.86 12.38 9.18
CA THR A 169 -11.64 13.77 8.75
C THR A 169 -10.43 13.86 7.86
N ILE A 170 -10.46 14.79 6.91
CA ILE A 170 -9.36 15.01 5.97
C ILE A 170 -8.92 16.46 6.06
N ASP A 171 -7.65 16.64 6.41
CA ASP A 171 -6.97 17.93 6.38
C ASP A 171 -6.25 18.04 5.03
N LEU A 172 -6.66 19.01 4.21
CA LEU A 172 -5.99 19.30 2.95
C LEU A 172 -4.72 20.12 3.21
N VAL A 173 -3.61 19.66 2.65
CA VAL A 173 -2.32 20.34 2.76
C VAL A 173 -1.86 20.74 1.36
N ASP A 174 -1.49 22.01 1.19
CA ASP A 174 -0.85 22.45 -0.04
C ASP A 174 0.57 21.88 -0.11
N PHE A 175 0.74 20.91 -1.00
CA PHE A 175 2.00 20.23 -1.29
C PHE A 175 2.45 20.44 -2.73
N SER A 176 1.88 21.43 -3.43
CA SER A 176 2.07 21.65 -4.87
C SER A 176 3.55 21.67 -5.30
N ALA A 177 4.43 22.29 -4.50
CA ALA A 177 5.86 22.32 -4.76
C ALA A 177 6.54 20.93 -4.69
N ILE A 178 6.11 20.06 -3.77
CA ILE A 178 6.62 18.69 -3.62
C ILE A 178 6.01 17.78 -4.70
N THR A 179 4.73 17.98 -5.02
CA THR A 179 4.05 17.28 -6.11
C THR A 179 4.71 17.55 -7.46
N ALA A 180 5.20 18.77 -7.69
CA ALA A 180 6.01 19.10 -8.87
C ALA A 180 7.35 18.36 -8.93
N MET A 181 7.83 17.82 -7.80
CA MET A 181 9.03 16.98 -7.69
C MET A 181 8.71 15.48 -7.59
N TYR A 182 7.49 15.09 -7.96
CA TYR A 182 7.03 13.70 -7.97
C TYR A 182 6.85 13.05 -6.58
N GLY A 183 6.30 13.79 -5.60
CA GLY A 183 5.95 13.23 -4.30
C GLY A 183 4.73 13.89 -3.64
N ALA A 184 4.23 13.26 -2.57
CA ALA A 184 3.15 13.80 -1.75
C ALA A 184 3.37 13.48 -0.27
N VAL A 185 2.36 13.68 0.57
CA VAL A 185 2.51 13.71 2.04
C VAL A 185 3.01 12.37 2.59
N HIS A 186 2.56 11.24 2.03
CA HIS A 186 3.07 9.93 2.46
C HIS A 186 4.56 9.78 2.11
N CYS A 187 4.93 10.06 0.86
CA CYS A 187 6.34 9.99 0.41
C CYS A 187 7.28 10.90 1.21
N ALA A 188 6.78 12.05 1.68
CA ALA A 188 7.55 13.01 2.46
C ALA A 188 7.61 12.68 3.98
N SER A 189 7.08 11.53 4.38
CA SER A 189 6.95 11.13 5.77
C SER A 189 7.55 9.75 6.04
N GLN A 190 8.11 9.56 7.24
CA GLN A 190 8.48 8.26 7.76
C GLN A 190 7.89 8.13 9.16
N VAL A 191 6.91 7.25 9.31
CA VAL A 191 6.30 6.99 10.63
C VAL A 191 7.27 6.12 11.43
N ILE A 192 7.75 6.65 12.56
CA ILE A 192 8.69 5.96 13.46
C ILE A 192 7.95 5.19 14.56
N CYS A 193 6.79 5.68 14.98
CA CYS A 193 5.97 5.08 16.01
C CYS A 193 4.50 5.37 15.73
N ARG A 194 3.65 4.36 15.95
CA ARG A 194 2.18 4.46 15.89
C ARG A 194 1.64 3.66 17.06
N GLU A 195 0.76 4.27 17.85
CA GLU A 195 0.08 3.59 18.95
C GLU A 195 -1.07 2.73 18.40
N PRO A 196 -1.35 1.55 19.01
CA PRO A 196 -2.47 0.69 18.62
C PRO A 196 -3.84 1.35 18.73
#